data_AF-A0AAV0XNX5-F1
#
_entry.id   AF-A0AAV0XNX5-F1
#
_cell.length_a   1.000
_cell.length_b   1.000
_cell.length_c   1.000
_cell.angle_alpha   90.00
_cell.angle_beta   90.00
_cell.angle_gamma   90.00
#
_symmetry.space_group_name_H-M   'P 1'
#
loop_
_entity.id
_entity.type
_entity.pdbx_description
1 polymer ?
#
loop_
_entity_poly.entity_id
_entity_poly.type
_entity_poly.pdbx_seq_one_letter_code
_entity_poly.pdbx_strand_id
1 'polypeptide(L)'
;MDVLYSLQRQTNVLNLSIGELTKDIEYRVQSMNNVETKFGTAVSCVLQDPASGGIINVFLPKSVQLPSEELQRYNQHEADPVNLIFRGTRNRSFIIKFVPAQPRFSGDV
;
A
#
# COMPACT_ATOMS: atom_id res chain seq x y z
N MET A 1 -12.82 -5.50 18.36
CA MET A 1 -12.96 -5.17 16.93
C MET A 1 -14.34 -5.63 16.49
N ASP A 2 -15.18 -4.72 16.02
CA ASP A 2 -16.55 -5.03 15.58
C ASP A 2 -16.51 -5.75 14.22
N VAL A 3 -17.25 -6.85 14.10
CA VAL A 3 -17.38 -7.64 12.88
C VAL A 3 -18.00 -6.79 11.77
N LEU A 4 -18.95 -5.91 12.10
CA LEU A 4 -19.58 -5.03 11.11
C LEU A 4 -18.57 -4.09 10.45
N TYR A 5 -17.72 -3.46 11.24
CA TYR A 5 -16.65 -2.58 10.74
C TYR A 5 -15.64 -3.36 9.88
N SER A 6 -15.30 -4.58 10.31
CA SER A 6 -14.39 -5.46 9.58
C SER A 6 -14.97 -5.89 8.23
N LEU A 7 -16.27 -6.16 8.15
CA LEU A 7 -16.96 -6.51 6.90
C LEU A 7 -17.11 -5.30 5.97
N GLN A 8 -17.47 -4.12 6.49
CA GLN A 8 -17.59 -2.89 5.69
C GLN A 8 -16.26 -2.47 5.06
N ARG A 9 -15.15 -2.62 5.80
CA ARG A 9 -13.81 -2.37 5.26
C ARG A 9 -13.47 -3.36 4.13
N GLN A 10 -13.96 -4.60 4.21
CA GLN A 10 -13.75 -5.63 3.19
C GLN A 10 -14.64 -5.46 1.94
N THR A 11 -15.76 -4.74 2.02
CA THR A 11 -16.61 -4.46 0.86
C THR A 11 -16.19 -3.19 0.10
N ASN A 12 -15.55 -2.23 0.78
CA ASN A 12 -15.02 -1.02 0.15
C ASN A 12 -13.56 -1.22 -0.32
N VAL A 13 -13.40 -2.03 -1.38
CA VAL A 13 -12.11 -2.38 -1.97
C VAL A 13 -12.01 -1.83 -3.38
N LEU A 14 -11.00 -0.98 -3.63
CA LEU A 14 -10.64 -0.50 -4.96
C LEU A 14 -9.43 -1.29 -5.47
N ASN A 15 -9.45 -1.71 -6.73
CA ASN A 15 -8.28 -2.29 -7.39
C ASN A 15 -7.80 -1.27 -8.42
N LEU A 16 -6.67 -0.63 -8.13
CA LEU A 16 -6.14 0.47 -8.93
C LEU A 16 -4.73 0.15 -9.43
N SER A 17 -4.39 0.69 -10.59
CA SER A 17 -3.00 0.93 -10.99
C SER A 17 -2.41 2.08 -10.17
N ILE A 18 -1.10 2.08 -9.98
CA ILE A 18 -0.39 3.21 -9.36
C ILE A 18 -0.67 4.53 -10.08
N GLY A 19 -0.84 4.49 -11.40
CA GLY A 19 -1.16 5.68 -12.20
C GLY A 19 -2.53 6.30 -11.91
N GLU A 20 -3.41 5.56 -11.24
CA GLU A 20 -4.76 6.01 -10.86
C GLU A 20 -4.81 6.57 -9.43
N LEU A 21 -3.70 6.48 -8.67
CA LEU A 21 -3.60 7.12 -7.37
C LEU A 21 -3.57 8.65 -7.52
N THR A 22 -4.14 9.33 -6.53
CA THR A 22 -4.08 10.80 -6.49
C THR A 22 -2.64 11.23 -6.25
N LYS A 23 -2.16 12.14 -7.10
CA LYS A 23 -0.80 12.67 -7.03
C LYS A 23 -0.57 13.39 -5.69
N ASP A 24 0.61 13.17 -5.12
CA ASP A 24 1.12 13.81 -3.90
C ASP A 24 0.33 13.50 -2.62
N ILE A 25 -0.50 12.44 -2.63
CA ILE A 25 -1.18 11.91 -1.45
C ILE A 25 -0.38 10.77 -0.81
N GLU A 26 -0.37 10.74 0.51
CA GLU A 26 0.22 9.65 1.30
C GLU A 26 -0.80 8.54 1.54
N TYR A 27 -0.48 7.34 1.04
CA TYR A 27 -1.28 6.14 1.24
C TYR A 27 -0.56 5.19 2.19
N ARG A 28 -1.16 4.92 3.36
CA ARG A 28 -0.58 4.01 4.34
C ARG A 28 -0.56 2.57 3.81
N VAL A 29 0.62 1.96 3.71
CA VAL A 29 0.73 0.56 3.28
C VAL A 29 0.38 -0.36 4.45
N GLN A 30 -0.70 -1.11 4.33
CA GLN A 30 -1.19 -2.05 5.34
C GLN A 30 -0.47 -3.40 5.25
N SER A 31 -0.24 -3.88 4.04
CA SER A 31 0.52 -5.11 3.79
C SER A 31 1.10 -5.13 2.38
N MET A 32 2.08 -6.00 2.16
CA MET A 32 2.72 -6.22 0.87
C MET A 32 2.87 -7.71 0.60
N ASN A 33 2.60 -8.16 -0.62
CA ASN A 33 2.72 -9.57 -1.00
C ASN A 33 3.39 -9.71 -2.36
N ASN A 34 4.22 -10.74 -2.51
CA ASN A 34 4.64 -11.19 -3.83
C ASN A 34 3.48 -11.97 -4.47
N VAL A 35 3.13 -11.60 -5.69
CA VAL A 35 2.07 -12.23 -6.47
C VAL A 35 2.69 -12.71 -7.78
N GLU A 36 2.55 -14.00 -8.07
CA GLU A 36 2.90 -14.55 -9.36
C GLU A 36 1.90 -14.09 -10.42
N THR A 37 2.40 -13.46 -11.47
CA THR A 37 1.59 -13.05 -12.62
C THR A 37 2.08 -13.78 -13.86
N LYS A 38 1.27 -13.79 -14.93
CA LYS A 38 1.70 -14.30 -16.25
C LYS A 38 2.93 -13.59 -16.83
N PHE A 39 3.36 -12.48 -16.22
CA PHE A 39 4.52 -11.72 -16.66
C PHE A 39 5.67 -11.69 -15.63
N GLY A 40 5.68 -12.65 -14.69
CA GLY A 40 6.64 -12.76 -13.59
C GLY A 40 6.06 -12.32 -12.25
N THR A 41 6.90 -12.37 -11.21
CA THR A 41 6.53 -11.95 -9.85
C THR A 41 6.41 -10.43 -9.77
N ALA A 42 5.33 -9.93 -9.17
CA ALA A 42 5.13 -8.52 -8.87
C ALA A 42 4.79 -8.35 -7.39
N VAL A 43 5.21 -7.22 -6.80
CA VAL A 43 4.78 -6.84 -5.46
C VAL A 43 3.40 -6.18 -5.55
N SER A 44 2.44 -6.69 -4.79
CA SER A 44 1.13 -6.08 -4.56
C SER A 44 1.10 -5.43 -3.19
N CYS A 45 0.60 -4.20 -3.11
CA CYS A 45 0.40 -3.48 -1.87
C CYS A 45 -1.09 -3.33 -1.58
N VAL A 46 -1.44 -3.54 -0.31
CA VAL A 46 -2.73 -3.16 0.25
C VAL A 46 -2.54 -1.81 0.91
N LEU A 47 -3.19 -0.78 0.38
CA LEU A 47 -3.16 0.59 0.87
C LEU A 47 -4.45 0.91 1.64
N GLN A 48 -4.36 1.80 2.63
CA GLN A 48 -5.53 2.43 3.22
C GLN A 48 -5.94 3.63 2.37
N ASP A 49 -7.20 3.68 1.95
CA ASP A 49 -7.77 4.86 1.31
C ASP A 49 -7.91 5.99 2.34
N PRO A 50 -7.21 7.13 2.19
CA PRO A 50 -7.34 8.24 3.11
C PRO A 50 -8.70 8.93 3.04
N ALA A 51 -9.45 8.81 1.93
CA ALA A 51 -10.74 9.48 1.75
C ALA A 51 -11.89 8.71 2.43
N SER A 52 -11.96 7.39 2.22
CA SER A 52 -13.06 6.56 2.72
C SER A 52 -12.69 5.66 3.90
N GLY A 53 -11.41 5.54 4.23
CA GLY A 53 -10.90 4.53 5.18
C GLY A 53 -10.97 3.09 4.64
N GLY A 54 -11.41 2.89 3.40
CA GLY A 54 -11.45 1.62 2.69
C GLY A 54 -10.05 1.09 2.32
N ILE A 55 -10.04 0.06 1.49
CA ILE A 55 -8.82 -0.61 1.03
C ILE A 55 -8.60 -0.31 -0.46
N ILE A 56 -7.34 -0.06 -0.83
CA ILE A 56 -6.92 0.01 -2.24
C ILE A 56 -5.84 -1.05 -2.47
N ASN A 57 -6.08 -1.98 -3.39
CA ASN A 57 -5.07 -2.91 -3.85
C ASN A 57 -4.36 -2.32 -5.07
N VAL A 58 -3.04 -2.27 -5.05
CA VAL A 58 -2.22 -1.79 -6.17
C VAL A 58 -1.07 -2.74 -6.46
N PHE A 59 -0.74 -2.92 -7.73
CA PHE A 59 0.50 -3.57 -8.14
C PHE A 59 1.61 -2.54 -8.29
N LEU A 60 2.76 -2.81 -7.69
CA LEU A 60 3.96 -2.01 -7.87
C LEU A 60 4.57 -2.24 -9.26
N PRO A 61 5.36 -1.28 -9.79
CA PRO A 61 6.08 -1.49 -11.04
C PRO A 61 7.05 -2.66 -10.88
N LYS A 62 7.24 -3.46 -11.94
CA LYS A 62 8.09 -4.67 -11.90
C LYS A 62 9.54 -4.45 -11.49
N SER A 63 10.03 -3.22 -11.55
CA SER A 63 11.36 -2.84 -11.06
C SER A 63 11.45 -2.91 -9.54
N VAL A 64 10.31 -2.87 -8.83
CA VAL A 64 10.25 -3.09 -7.40
C VAL A 64 10.14 -4.60 -7.14
N GLN A 65 11.16 -5.13 -6.49
CA GLN A 65 11.22 -6.52 -6.05
C GLN A 65 11.65 -6.52 -4.60
N LEU A 66 10.93 -7.28 -3.78
CA LEU A 66 11.23 -7.46 -2.37
C LEU A 66 11.31 -8.97 -2.08
N PRO A 67 12.37 -9.42 -1.40
CA PRO A 67 12.45 -10.80 -0.91
C PRO A 67 11.25 -11.13 -0.02
N SER A 68 10.78 -12.37 -0.07
CA SER A 68 9.65 -12.82 0.75
C SER A 68 9.87 -12.62 2.25
N GLU A 69 11.12 -12.73 2.72
CA GLU A 69 11.50 -12.47 4.11
C GLU A 69 11.25 -11.01 4.52
N GLU A 70 11.61 -10.03 3.69
CA GLU A 70 11.36 -8.61 3.98
C GLU A 70 9.87 -8.29 3.99
N LEU A 71 9.12 -8.85 3.05
CA LEU A 71 7.66 -8.72 3.02
C LEU A 71 7.01 -9.34 4.26
N GLN A 72 7.50 -10.51 4.69
CA GLN A 72 7.02 -11.17 5.89
C GLN A 72 7.28 -10.31 7.13
N ARG A 73 8.51 -9.81 7.31
CA ARG A 73 8.87 -8.90 8.41
C ARG A 73 7.99 -7.66 8.42
N TYR A 74 7.73 -7.06 7.25
CA TYR A 74 6.82 -5.92 7.13
C TYR A 74 5.40 -6.27 7.58
N ASN A 75 4.85 -7.37 7.09
CA ASN A 75 3.48 -7.81 7.41
C ASN A 75 3.32 -8.27 8.87
N GLN A 76 4.41 -8.70 9.52
CA GLN A 76 4.46 -9.05 10.93
C GLN A 76 4.72 -7.83 11.84
N HIS A 77 4.83 -6.62 11.27
CA HIS A 77 5.13 -5.39 12.00
C HIS A 77 6.51 -5.38 12.67
N GLU A 78 7.47 -6.15 12.13
CA GLU A 78 8.87 -6.16 12.55
C GLU A 78 9.73 -5.15 11.77
N ALA A 79 9.12 -4.45 10.81
CA ALA A 79 9.72 -3.35 10.06
C ALA A 79 8.89 -2.08 10.23
N ASP A 80 9.54 -0.93 10.09
CA ASP A 80 8.88 0.35 10.25
C ASP A 80 7.74 0.53 9.24
N PRO A 81 6.61 1.09 9.69
CA PRO A 81 5.48 1.36 8.81
C PRO A 81 5.85 2.39 7.73
N VAL A 82 5.41 2.18 6.49
CA VAL A 82 5.65 3.13 5.38
C VAL A 82 4.36 3.66 4.74
N ASN A 83 4.46 4.85 4.13
CA ASN A 83 3.47 5.43 3.24
C ASN A 83 4.00 5.41 1.80
N LEU A 84 3.12 5.13 0.85
CA LEU A 84 3.37 5.22 -0.59
C LEU A 84 2.84 6.57 -1.10
N ILE A 85 3.65 7.28 -1.89
CA ILE A 85 3.29 8.53 -2.55
C ILE A 85 3.49 8.39 -4.06
N PHE A 86 2.43 8.60 -4.83
CA PHE A 86 2.53 8.73 -6.27
C PHE A 86 2.85 10.19 -6.65
N ARG A 87 3.93 10.40 -7.42
CA ARG A 87 4.42 11.72 -7.85
C ARG A 87 4.13 12.04 -9.32
N GLY A 88 3.37 11.19 -10.00
CA GLY A 88 3.03 11.34 -11.41
C GLY A 88 3.81 10.41 -12.33
N THR A 89 3.69 10.64 -13.63
CA THR A 89 4.36 9.86 -14.67
C THR A 89 5.36 10.71 -15.44
N ARG A 90 6.50 10.12 -15.79
CA ARG A 90 7.50 10.72 -16.69
C ARG A 90 8.04 9.66 -17.63
N ASN A 91 8.04 9.93 -18.93
CA ASN A 91 8.54 9.01 -19.96
C ASN A 91 7.98 7.57 -19.83
N ARG A 92 6.68 7.44 -19.54
CA ARG A 92 5.98 6.16 -19.28
C ARG A 92 6.39 5.40 -18.00
N SER A 93 7.23 6.00 -17.16
CA SER A 93 7.55 5.47 -15.83
C SER A 93 6.68 6.13 -14.76
N PHE A 94 6.21 5.35 -13.79
CA PHE A 94 5.59 5.87 -12.57
C PHE A 94 6.68 6.38 -11.63
N ILE A 95 6.53 7.61 -11.14
CA ILE A 95 7.38 8.15 -10.09
C ILE A 95 6.67 7.88 -8.77
N ILE A 96 7.22 6.97 -7.97
CA ILE A 96 6.70 6.61 -6.65
C ILE A 96 7.76 6.83 -5.59
N LYS A 97 7.33 7.20 -4.38
CA LYS A 97 8.20 7.35 -3.21
C LYS A 97 7.61 6.59 -2.03
N PHE A 98 8.45 5.88 -1.30
CA PHE A 98 8.12 5.37 0.03
C PHE A 98 8.72 6.29 1.08
N VAL A 99 7.96 6.61 2.11
CA VAL A 99 8.40 7.41 3.27
C VAL A 99 8.00 6.71 4.56
N PRO A 100 8.73 6.90 5.68
CA PRO A 100 8.29 6.41 6.98
C PRO A 100 6.90 6.97 7.30
N ALA A 101 5.99 6.11 7.73
CA ALA A 101 4.72 6.55 8.28
C ALA A 101 4.98 7.11 9.68
N GLN A 102 4.57 8.34 9.94
CA GLN A 102 4.69 8.90 11.28
C GLN A 102 3.91 8.02 12.28
N PRO A 103 4.45 7.79 13.49
CA PRO A 103 3.67 7.15 14.54
C PRO A 103 2.39 7.96 14.74
N ARG A 104 1.24 7.30 14.81
CA ARG A 104 0.04 7.95 15.32
C ARG A 104 0.38 8.33 16.76
N PHE A 105 0.59 9.60 17.05
CA PHE A 105 0.59 10.07 18.42
C PHE A 105 -0.77 9.68 19.00
N SER A 106 -0.77 8.67 19.88
CA SER A 106 -1.88 8.44 20.80
C SER A 106 -1.89 9.65 21.72
N GLY A 107 -2.77 10.61 21.39
CA GLY A 107 -3.14 11.65 22.33
C GLY A 107 -3.92 11.00 23.46
N ASP A 108 -3.21 10.56 24.50
CA ASP A 108 -3.79 10.36 25.81
C ASP A 108 -3.69 11.71 26.53
N VAL A 109 -4.83 12.38 26.67
CA VAL A 109 -5.13 13.33 27.76
C VAL A 109 -6.51 12.98 28.30
#